data_AF-A0A930IVJ2-F1
#
_entry.id   AF-A0A930IVJ2-F1
#
_cell.length_a   1.000
_cell.length_b   1.000
_cell.length_c   1.000
_cell.angle_alpha   90.00
_cell.angle_beta   90.00
_cell.angle_gamma   90.00
#
_symmetry.space_group_name_H-M   'P 1'
#
loop_
_entity.id
_entity.type
_entity.pdbx_description
1 polymer ?
#
loop_
_entity_poly.entity_id
_entity_poly.type
_entity_poly.pdbx_seq_one_letter_code
_entity_poly.pdbx_strand_id
1 'polypeptide(L)'
;MKTKRFINGLALAFSAVVTMLFVGCNPEQPENEKENKLHEDPVRAVFTLQEGTLDNASAFDNTPKMANFKAASVPAQVIEWETTAGQGWHVTSATKSFNVKNSVDNPSVVYLLKMEYYNAKGEMMNSQFYNLGQDKIHQHFFSMFKQVMYEGQMSSVRVTNKAELPYDYRYIDELNGTFIGDTNPMGFEGLIKFVKPGREFTLSVDLLHAAGSKFGDDGKASPFYNPAGKLLSTGLWDINVKLPIVIDGQSTEQSELDPSLINPAKAVIEIYNGHLHGPHAFHQNPTPKELKYIGRNYKLTYTLENGKWVADPQNGKSVNLMGSSQDHYVSAFVIHYYDKAGNEITSQIVNNGEDSHYQHFFMVDDIRPSYGGKKEATDVNSTEFFDYVYCDTDPWNKTNKFDGAKFTGQSNPIGHKGYFKFLRTHKQFNLEIRLMRARNSKLTNGKASSFCAPTARQLKEEAWLPTIVVPMNIYMDSDERELDEKVYDTDYDKLSDNAKDYSESNLVSIRSLMDAFGITDIKTAVLDFWWNFHGDSKHSDAGFWF
;
A
#
# COMPACT_ATOMS: atom_id res chain seq x y z
N MET A 1 78.43 -42.90 45.80
CA MET A 1 78.11 -43.66 47.04
C MET A 1 77.06 -44.74 46.73
N LYS A 2 77.09 -45.89 47.42
CA LYS A 2 76.00 -46.87 47.64
C LYS A 2 75.03 -47.16 46.44
N THR A 3 75.20 -48.26 45.68
CA THR A 3 74.62 -49.63 45.89
C THR A 3 73.09 -49.72 45.77
N LYS A 4 72.42 -50.70 45.11
CA LYS A 4 72.72 -52.07 44.57
C LYS A 4 71.83 -52.29 43.29
N ARG A 5 72.05 -53.19 42.30
CA ARG A 5 72.04 -54.70 42.30
C ARG A 5 70.74 -55.29 42.90
N PHE A 6 70.04 -56.33 42.44
CA PHE A 6 70.14 -57.43 41.44
C PHE A 6 68.66 -57.93 41.19
N ILE A 7 68.24 -58.99 40.46
CA ILE A 7 68.84 -60.13 39.73
C ILE A 7 67.88 -60.61 38.59
N ASN A 8 68.24 -61.66 37.82
CA ASN A 8 67.40 -62.30 36.79
C ASN A 8 66.26 -63.19 37.37
N GLY A 9 65.24 -63.52 36.57
CA GLY A 9 64.30 -64.62 36.88
C GLY A 9 63.39 -64.98 35.71
N LEU A 10 63.61 -66.16 35.10
CA LEU A 10 62.77 -66.71 34.01
C LEU A 10 61.90 -67.85 34.55
N ALA A 11 60.59 -67.81 34.33
CA ALA A 11 59.68 -68.94 34.57
C ALA A 11 58.45 -68.86 33.66
N LEU A 12 58.11 -69.95 32.97
CA LEU A 12 56.82 -70.12 32.28
C LEU A 12 55.81 -70.79 33.21
N ALA A 13 54.54 -70.38 33.11
CA ALA A 13 53.37 -71.14 33.54
C ALA A 13 52.20 -70.90 32.56
N PHE A 14 51.25 -71.83 32.50
CA PHE A 14 50.29 -71.96 31.40
C PHE A 14 48.93 -71.27 31.65
N SER A 15 48.22 -70.99 30.55
CA SER A 15 46.75 -70.87 30.41
C SER A 15 45.94 -69.88 31.24
N ALA A 16 45.38 -68.87 30.55
CA ALA A 16 43.93 -68.68 30.44
C ALA A 16 43.59 -67.86 29.18
N VAL A 17 42.45 -68.13 28.54
CA VAL A 17 41.98 -67.40 27.34
C VAL A 17 40.82 -66.47 27.71
N VAL A 18 40.98 -65.16 27.50
CA VAL A 18 39.87 -64.23 27.23
C VAL A 18 40.35 -63.16 26.24
N THR A 19 40.00 -63.32 24.95
CA THR A 19 40.22 -62.26 23.95
C THR A 19 39.03 -61.30 24.00
N MET A 20 39.13 -60.23 24.79
CA MET A 20 38.13 -59.16 24.75
C MET A 20 38.26 -58.37 23.45
N LEU A 21 37.37 -58.65 22.50
CA LEU A 21 37.15 -57.80 21.32
C LEU A 21 36.51 -56.49 21.77
N PHE A 22 37.33 -55.46 21.99
CA PHE A 22 36.86 -54.08 22.08
C PHE A 22 36.33 -53.64 20.72
N VAL A 23 35.04 -53.80 20.50
CA VAL A 23 34.31 -53.12 19.42
C VAL A 23 34.23 -51.64 19.80
N GLY A 24 35.29 -50.90 19.49
CA GLY A 24 35.30 -49.45 19.60
C GLY A 24 34.37 -48.87 18.54
N CYS A 25 33.26 -48.27 18.96
CA CYS A 25 32.55 -47.33 18.10
C CYS A 25 33.46 -46.13 17.87
N ASN A 26 34.09 -46.06 16.69
CA ASN A 26 34.56 -44.78 16.18
C ASN A 26 33.30 -43.91 15.96
N PRO A 27 33.17 -42.73 16.60
CA PRO A 27 32.24 -41.74 16.09
C PRO A 27 32.69 -41.35 14.68
N GLU A 28 31.74 -41.24 13.75
CA GLU A 28 32.02 -40.75 12.41
C GLU A 28 32.57 -39.32 12.49
N GLN A 29 33.50 -38.98 11.59
CA GLN A 29 34.00 -37.61 11.54
C GLN A 29 32.88 -36.70 11.02
N PRO A 30 32.66 -35.51 11.62
CA PRO A 30 31.63 -34.60 11.15
C PRO A 30 31.97 -34.11 9.74
N GLU A 31 31.16 -34.52 8.76
CA GLU A 31 31.35 -34.16 7.35
C GLU A 31 30.87 -32.72 7.07
N ASN A 32 31.43 -32.10 6.02
CA ASN A 32 30.98 -30.79 5.56
C ASN A 32 29.85 -30.96 4.54
N GLU A 33 28.62 -31.04 5.03
CA GLU A 33 27.40 -31.36 4.24
C GLU A 33 27.24 -30.52 2.94
N LYS A 34 27.79 -29.30 2.90
CA LYS A 34 27.87 -28.46 1.69
C LYS A 34 28.38 -29.18 0.45
N GLU A 35 29.32 -30.10 0.64
CA GLU A 35 29.98 -30.85 -0.42
C GLU A 35 29.26 -32.19 -0.70
N ASN A 36 28.38 -32.62 0.21
CA ASN A 36 27.65 -33.89 0.19
C ASN A 36 26.13 -33.68 -0.03
N LYS A 37 25.75 -32.83 -1.00
CA LYS A 37 24.34 -32.70 -1.44
C LYS A 37 23.79 -34.05 -1.91
N LEU A 38 22.81 -34.60 -1.19
CA LEU A 38 22.09 -35.84 -1.57
C LEU A 38 20.74 -35.55 -2.25
N HIS A 39 20.58 -34.35 -2.82
CA HIS A 39 19.43 -33.89 -3.59
C HIS A 39 19.89 -33.15 -4.86
N GLU A 40 19.02 -33.09 -5.87
CA GLU A 40 19.18 -32.20 -7.03
C GLU A 40 18.99 -30.73 -6.62
N ASP A 41 19.39 -29.78 -7.47
CA ASP A 41 19.03 -28.38 -7.28
C ASP A 41 17.62 -28.09 -7.82
N PRO A 42 16.74 -27.39 -7.06
CA PRO A 42 15.40 -27.03 -7.51
C PRO A 42 15.45 -25.90 -8.55
N VAL A 43 14.65 -26.00 -9.62
CA VAL A 43 14.56 -24.96 -10.68
C VAL A 43 13.18 -24.30 -10.78
N ARG A 44 12.14 -24.95 -10.22
CA ARG A 44 10.79 -24.38 -10.05
C ARG A 44 10.33 -24.57 -8.62
N ALA A 45 9.70 -23.55 -8.07
CA ALA A 45 9.09 -23.55 -6.75
C ALA A 45 7.67 -22.99 -6.80
N VAL A 46 6.69 -23.80 -6.41
CA VAL A 46 5.27 -23.46 -6.37
C VAL A 46 4.86 -23.20 -4.93
N PHE A 47 4.31 -22.02 -4.66
CA PHE A 47 3.85 -21.59 -3.35
C PHE A 47 2.32 -21.47 -3.38
N THR A 48 1.65 -22.33 -2.63
CA THR A 48 0.18 -22.41 -2.59
C THR A 48 -0.31 -21.94 -1.22
N LEU A 49 -1.17 -20.92 -1.20
CA LEU A 49 -1.75 -20.35 0.01
C LEU A 49 -3.27 -20.54 0.01
N GLN A 50 -3.76 -21.51 0.79
CA GLN A 50 -5.18 -21.84 0.92
C GLN A 50 -5.77 -21.20 2.18
N GLU A 51 -6.85 -20.41 2.03
CA GLU A 51 -7.62 -19.91 3.17
C GLU A 51 -8.35 -21.05 3.89
N GLY A 52 -8.46 -20.97 5.21
CA GLY A 52 -9.26 -21.89 6.01
C GLY A 52 -9.43 -21.45 7.46
N THR A 53 -9.87 -22.38 8.29
CA THR A 53 -10.07 -22.20 9.73
C THR A 53 -9.46 -23.39 10.50
N LEU A 54 -9.21 -23.22 11.79
CA LEU A 54 -8.93 -24.34 12.69
C LEU A 54 -10.20 -24.78 13.44
N ASP A 55 -10.35 -26.08 13.66
CA ASP A 55 -11.47 -26.64 14.45
C ASP A 55 -11.54 -26.10 15.88
N ASN A 56 -10.39 -25.63 16.40
CA ASN A 56 -10.28 -24.82 17.60
C ASN A 56 -9.31 -23.67 17.32
N ALA A 57 -9.76 -22.42 17.42
CA ALA A 57 -8.91 -21.25 17.17
C ALA A 57 -7.65 -21.19 18.06
N SER A 58 -7.73 -21.77 19.26
CA SER A 58 -6.63 -21.89 20.24
C SER A 58 -5.57 -22.91 19.82
N ALA A 59 -5.87 -23.82 18.89
CA ALA A 59 -4.92 -24.84 18.43
C ALA A 59 -3.71 -24.22 17.73
N PHE A 60 -3.85 -23.02 17.14
CA PHE A 60 -2.73 -22.32 16.49
C PHE A 60 -1.53 -22.12 17.44
N ASP A 61 -1.78 -21.86 18.72
CA ASP A 61 -0.72 -21.64 19.72
C ASP A 61 -0.36 -22.90 20.53
N ASN A 62 -1.04 -24.02 20.25
CA ASN A 62 -0.88 -25.30 20.93
C ASN A 62 -0.48 -26.42 19.93
N THR A 63 0.55 -26.14 19.12
CA THR A 63 1.16 -27.08 18.15
C THR A 63 0.11 -27.71 17.19
N PRO A 64 -0.44 -26.91 16.26
CA PRO A 64 -1.49 -27.38 15.34
C PRO A 64 -0.93 -28.39 14.33
N LYS A 65 -1.79 -29.29 13.84
CA LYS A 65 -1.46 -30.28 12.82
C LYS A 65 -2.27 -30.04 11.55
N MET A 66 -1.86 -30.64 10.43
CA MET A 66 -2.61 -30.57 9.17
C MET A 66 -4.06 -31.10 9.35
N ALA A 67 -4.24 -32.13 10.16
CA ALA A 67 -5.56 -32.67 10.52
C ALA A 67 -6.49 -31.70 11.32
N ASN A 68 -6.01 -30.54 11.75
CA ASN A 68 -6.83 -29.50 12.39
C ASN A 68 -7.21 -28.35 11.45
N PHE A 69 -6.69 -28.36 10.21
CA PHE A 69 -6.97 -27.32 9.21
C PHE A 69 -8.15 -27.72 8.33
N LYS A 70 -9.15 -26.84 8.28
CA LYS A 70 -10.31 -26.96 7.42
C LYS A 70 -10.27 -25.86 6.36
N ALA A 71 -10.01 -26.25 5.11
CA ALA A 71 -10.01 -25.32 3.97
C ALA A 71 -11.38 -24.63 3.81
N ALA A 72 -11.34 -23.34 3.45
CA ALA A 72 -12.50 -22.59 3.01
C ALA A 72 -12.89 -22.98 1.56
N SER A 73 -14.08 -22.57 1.11
CA SER A 73 -14.50 -22.67 -0.29
C SER A 73 -13.86 -21.63 -1.22
N VAL A 74 -13.06 -20.70 -0.66
CA VAL A 74 -12.27 -19.72 -1.42
C VAL A 74 -11.11 -20.46 -2.10
N PRO A 75 -10.88 -20.29 -3.42
CA PRO A 75 -9.74 -20.89 -4.10
C PRO A 75 -8.40 -20.52 -3.47
N ALA A 76 -7.45 -21.46 -3.45
CA ALA A 76 -6.07 -21.17 -3.08
C ALA A 76 -5.46 -20.14 -4.03
N GLN A 77 -4.64 -19.24 -3.49
CA GLN A 77 -3.76 -18.39 -4.28
C GLN A 77 -2.46 -19.14 -4.55
N VAL A 78 -1.96 -19.09 -5.78
CA VAL A 78 -0.71 -19.76 -6.18
C VAL A 78 0.25 -18.73 -6.77
N ILE A 79 1.49 -18.72 -6.27
CA ILE A 79 2.61 -17.97 -6.85
C ILE A 79 3.70 -18.98 -7.23
N GLU A 80 4.11 -18.96 -8.50
CA GLU A 80 5.17 -19.82 -9.05
C GLU A 80 6.43 -19.00 -9.33
N TRP A 81 7.56 -19.56 -8.92
CA TRP A 81 8.91 -19.05 -9.15
C TRP A 81 9.70 -20.05 -9.99
N GLU A 82 10.49 -19.57 -10.94
CA GLU A 82 11.41 -20.39 -11.74
C GLU A 82 12.79 -19.74 -11.88
N THR A 83 13.79 -20.53 -12.24
CA THR A 83 15.11 -20.09 -12.72
C THR A 83 15.21 -20.31 -14.23
N THR A 84 15.80 -19.38 -14.98
CA THR A 84 16.02 -19.52 -16.44
C THR A 84 17.45 -19.17 -16.83
N ALA A 85 17.87 -19.52 -18.04
CA ALA A 85 19.25 -19.34 -18.48
C ALA A 85 19.67 -17.85 -18.46
N GLY A 86 20.56 -17.47 -17.54
CA GLY A 86 21.01 -16.09 -17.34
C GLY A 86 20.18 -15.26 -16.35
N GLN A 87 19.12 -15.83 -15.76
CA GLN A 87 18.26 -15.14 -14.79
C GLN A 87 17.98 -16.06 -13.59
N GLY A 88 18.26 -15.55 -12.39
CA GLY A 88 17.94 -16.27 -11.15
C GLY A 88 16.44 -16.42 -10.91
N TRP A 89 16.08 -16.86 -9.70
CA TRP A 89 14.70 -16.97 -9.23
C TRP A 89 13.85 -15.73 -9.60
N HIS A 90 12.72 -15.93 -10.30
CA HIS A 90 11.74 -14.90 -10.65
C HIS A 90 10.31 -15.46 -10.78
N VAL A 91 9.29 -14.59 -10.63
CA VAL A 91 7.87 -14.99 -10.64
C VAL A 91 7.33 -15.21 -12.06
N THR A 92 6.96 -16.44 -12.39
CA THR A 92 6.38 -16.81 -13.70
C THR A 92 4.85 -16.74 -13.70
N SER A 93 4.19 -17.20 -12.64
CA SER A 93 2.72 -17.17 -12.47
C SER A 93 2.07 -15.80 -12.67
N ALA A 94 0.79 -15.75 -13.02
CA ALA A 94 0.04 -14.50 -13.17
C ALA A 94 -0.12 -13.74 -11.84
N THR A 95 -0.37 -14.46 -10.74
CA THR A 95 -0.38 -13.94 -9.37
C THR A 95 1.00 -13.40 -8.99
N LYS A 96 1.10 -12.13 -8.56
CA LYS A 96 2.37 -11.54 -8.09
C LYS A 96 2.40 -11.24 -6.59
N SER A 97 1.28 -11.34 -5.89
CA SER A 97 1.15 -11.13 -4.44
C SER A 97 0.06 -12.02 -3.84
N PHE A 98 0.20 -12.36 -2.56
CA PHE A 98 -0.89 -12.95 -1.78
C PHE A 98 -1.68 -11.87 -1.06
N ASN A 99 -3.00 -11.88 -1.25
CA ASN A 99 -3.95 -10.94 -0.64
C ASN A 99 -4.69 -11.69 0.46
N VAL A 100 -4.59 -11.23 1.71
CA VAL A 100 -4.89 -12.06 2.89
C VAL A 100 -5.65 -11.31 3.98
N LYS A 101 -6.51 -12.04 4.68
CA LYS A 101 -7.29 -11.52 5.81
C LYS A 101 -6.44 -11.39 7.06
N ASN A 102 -6.58 -10.26 7.74
CA ASN A 102 -6.01 -10.04 9.05
C ASN A 102 -6.77 -10.82 10.14
N SER A 103 -6.04 -11.29 11.16
CA SER A 103 -6.61 -12.07 12.26
C SER A 103 -7.11 -11.22 13.44
N VAL A 104 -7.23 -9.90 13.29
CA VAL A 104 -7.90 -9.02 14.27
C VAL A 104 -9.40 -9.01 13.97
N ASP A 105 -9.74 -8.73 12.71
CA ASP A 105 -11.12 -8.75 12.20
C ASP A 105 -11.59 -10.19 11.92
N ASN A 106 -10.68 -11.10 11.53
CA ASN A 106 -10.96 -12.50 11.17
C ASN A 106 -10.22 -13.51 12.08
N PRO A 107 -10.43 -13.52 13.41
CA PRO A 107 -9.58 -14.26 14.36
C PRO A 107 -9.56 -15.79 14.21
N SER A 108 -10.59 -16.35 13.56
CA SER A 108 -10.71 -17.78 13.22
C SER A 108 -9.97 -18.18 11.94
N VAL A 109 -9.60 -17.22 11.08
CA VAL A 109 -8.94 -17.50 9.80
C VAL A 109 -7.46 -17.85 10.03
N VAL A 110 -7.03 -18.86 9.27
CA VAL A 110 -5.65 -19.27 9.08
C VAL A 110 -5.43 -19.54 7.60
N TYR A 111 -4.19 -19.40 7.14
CA TYR A 111 -3.82 -19.83 5.79
C TYR A 111 -2.86 -21.00 5.88
N LEU A 112 -3.11 -22.03 5.07
CA LEU A 112 -2.19 -23.14 4.84
C LEU A 112 -1.25 -22.75 3.70
N LEU A 113 0.04 -22.59 4.01
CA LEU A 113 1.11 -22.36 3.04
C LEU A 113 1.79 -23.71 2.74
N LYS A 114 1.76 -24.12 1.47
CA LYS A 114 2.47 -25.28 0.94
C LYS A 114 3.55 -24.88 -0.05
N MET A 115 4.64 -25.65 -0.08
CA MET A 115 5.76 -25.49 -1.00
C MET A 115 6.01 -26.78 -1.76
N GLU A 116 5.95 -26.71 -3.10
CA GLU A 116 6.26 -27.83 -4.00
C GLU A 116 7.41 -27.45 -4.92
N TYR A 117 8.53 -28.17 -4.81
CA TYR A 117 9.73 -27.94 -5.60
C TYR A 117 9.93 -29.02 -6.65
N TYR A 118 10.47 -28.61 -7.79
CA TYR A 118 10.66 -29.48 -8.95
C TYR A 118 12.07 -29.35 -9.53
N ASN A 119 12.62 -30.49 -9.94
CA ASN A 119 13.94 -30.57 -10.58
C ASN A 119 13.86 -30.13 -12.07
N ALA A 120 15.01 -30.12 -12.75
CA ALA A 120 15.12 -29.70 -14.15
C ALA A 120 14.33 -30.55 -15.18
N LYS A 121 13.72 -31.66 -14.76
CA LYS A 121 12.84 -32.51 -15.59
C LYS A 121 11.35 -32.24 -15.31
N GLY A 122 11.02 -31.41 -14.31
CA GLY A 122 9.67 -31.16 -13.83
C GLY A 122 9.15 -32.17 -12.81
N GLU A 123 10.00 -33.05 -12.28
CA GLU A 123 9.63 -34.04 -11.25
C GLU A 123 9.60 -33.40 -9.86
N MET A 124 8.59 -33.71 -9.03
CA MET A 124 8.51 -33.21 -7.65
C MET A 124 9.65 -33.82 -6.81
N MET A 125 10.42 -32.97 -6.14
CA MET A 125 11.66 -33.37 -5.46
C MET A 125 11.65 -33.19 -3.94
N ASN A 126 10.55 -32.71 -3.33
CA ASN A 126 10.46 -32.45 -1.88
C ASN A 126 11.00 -33.60 -1.01
N SER A 127 10.75 -34.85 -1.40
CA SER A 127 11.20 -36.06 -0.68
C SER A 127 12.72 -36.21 -0.60
N GLN A 128 13.49 -35.63 -1.53
CA GLN A 128 14.95 -35.66 -1.50
C GLN A 128 15.50 -34.93 -0.27
N PHE A 129 14.84 -33.85 0.18
CA PHE A 129 15.19 -33.10 1.38
C PHE A 129 14.78 -33.81 2.70
N TYR A 130 13.98 -34.87 2.65
CA TYR A 130 13.61 -35.68 3.82
C TYR A 130 14.45 -36.97 3.95
N ASN A 131 14.87 -37.55 2.83
CA ASN A 131 15.56 -38.84 2.80
C ASN A 131 17.04 -38.71 3.18
N LEU A 132 17.70 -39.85 3.44
CA LEU A 132 19.16 -39.93 3.62
C LEU A 132 19.75 -38.94 4.67
N GLY A 133 18.99 -38.65 5.73
CA GLY A 133 19.41 -37.71 6.79
C GLY A 133 19.36 -36.23 6.42
N GLN A 134 18.97 -35.88 5.18
CA GLN A 134 18.86 -34.50 4.72
C GLN A 134 17.85 -33.69 5.56
N ASP A 135 16.90 -34.36 6.22
CA ASP A 135 15.97 -33.77 7.16
C ASP A 135 16.65 -33.16 8.40
N LYS A 136 17.87 -33.59 8.75
CA LYS A 136 18.63 -33.06 9.91
C LYS A 136 19.43 -31.79 9.59
N ILE A 137 19.51 -31.42 8.31
CA ILE A 137 20.31 -30.27 7.84
C ILE A 137 19.47 -29.22 7.11
N HIS A 138 18.26 -29.57 6.65
CA HIS A 138 17.34 -28.67 5.95
C HIS A 138 16.23 -28.07 6.82
N GLN A 139 15.94 -26.78 6.65
CA GLN A 139 14.78 -26.09 7.26
C GLN A 139 14.42 -24.83 6.47
N HIS A 140 13.13 -24.61 6.18
CA HIS A 140 12.64 -23.34 5.65
C HIS A 140 12.54 -22.27 6.74
N PHE A 141 12.98 -21.06 6.41
CA PHE A 141 12.79 -19.86 7.20
C PHE A 141 11.90 -18.86 6.47
N PHE A 142 10.93 -18.34 7.23
CA PHE A 142 9.87 -17.44 6.80
C PHE A 142 10.18 -16.07 7.42
N SER A 143 10.93 -15.26 6.67
CA SER A 143 11.71 -14.13 7.20
C SER A 143 11.18 -12.77 6.72
N MET A 144 11.14 -11.76 7.59
CA MET A 144 10.95 -10.36 7.18
C MET A 144 12.25 -9.57 7.35
N PHE A 145 12.47 -8.60 6.47
CA PHE A 145 13.54 -7.62 6.57
C PHE A 145 12.95 -6.21 6.61
N LYS A 146 13.57 -5.31 7.37
CA LYS A 146 13.25 -3.87 7.40
C LYS A 146 14.43 -3.06 6.86
N GLN A 147 14.14 -1.93 6.24
CA GLN A 147 15.18 -0.99 5.82
C GLN A 147 15.64 -0.14 7.01
N VAL A 148 16.93 0.17 7.06
CA VAL A 148 17.55 1.09 8.03
C VAL A 148 18.60 1.94 7.31
N MET A 149 18.76 3.19 7.74
CA MET A 149 19.87 4.03 7.28
C MET A 149 21.17 3.63 8.00
N TYR A 150 22.19 3.28 7.23
CA TYR A 150 23.54 3.00 7.72
C TYR A 150 24.56 3.75 6.86
N GLU A 151 25.42 4.56 7.48
CA GLU A 151 26.45 5.38 6.80
C GLU A 151 25.92 6.22 5.61
N GLY A 152 24.65 6.67 5.69
CA GLY A 152 24.00 7.44 4.63
C GLY A 152 23.38 6.62 3.50
N GLN A 153 23.42 5.28 3.57
CA GLN A 153 22.81 4.36 2.60
C GLN A 153 21.69 3.53 3.22
N MET A 154 20.66 3.22 2.43
CA MET A 154 19.58 2.32 2.83
C MET A 154 20.06 0.88 2.81
N SER A 155 20.02 0.22 3.97
CA SER A 155 20.48 -1.15 4.19
C SER A 155 19.33 -2.03 4.72
N SER A 156 19.31 -3.30 4.31
CA SER A 156 18.28 -4.26 4.68
C SER A 156 18.73 -5.12 5.87
N VAL A 157 17.96 -5.13 6.96
CA VAL A 157 18.25 -5.92 8.17
C VAL A 157 17.10 -6.87 8.53
N ARG A 158 17.44 -8.10 8.92
CA ARG A 158 16.47 -9.14 9.34
C ARG A 158 15.73 -8.70 10.60
N VAL A 159 14.42 -8.90 10.64
CA VAL A 159 13.59 -8.61 11.81
C VAL A 159 13.68 -9.78 12.79
N THR A 160 14.52 -9.61 13.82
CA THR A 160 14.82 -10.63 14.84
C THR A 160 13.89 -10.58 16.05
N ASN A 161 13.01 -9.58 16.13
CA ASN A 161 12.00 -9.43 17.16
C ASN A 161 10.65 -9.95 16.63
N LYS A 162 10.12 -11.04 17.21
CA LYS A 162 8.84 -11.63 16.78
C LYS A 162 7.68 -10.62 16.81
N ALA A 163 7.67 -9.69 17.79
CA ALA A 163 6.60 -8.71 17.94
C ALA A 163 6.55 -7.65 16.83
N GLU A 164 7.61 -7.50 16.02
CA GLU A 164 7.61 -6.59 14.85
C GLU A 164 7.01 -7.22 13.59
N LEU A 165 6.93 -8.56 13.52
CA LEU A 165 6.40 -9.29 12.36
C LEU A 165 4.89 -9.05 12.18
N PRO A 166 4.40 -8.92 10.94
CA PRO A 166 2.96 -8.83 10.64
C PRO A 166 2.30 -10.20 10.49
N TYR A 167 3.03 -11.29 10.75
CA TYR A 167 2.56 -12.66 10.68
C TYR A 167 3.11 -13.49 11.84
N ASP A 168 2.45 -14.60 12.13
CA ASP A 168 2.97 -15.69 12.94
C ASP A 168 2.79 -17.02 12.19
N TYR A 169 3.70 -17.97 12.40
CA TYR A 169 3.80 -19.20 11.61
C TYR A 169 3.97 -20.44 12.49
N ARG A 170 3.39 -21.57 12.06
CA ARG A 170 3.55 -22.90 12.67
C ARG A 170 3.88 -23.90 11.58
N TYR A 171 5.03 -24.57 11.71
CA TYR A 171 5.32 -25.78 10.93
C TYR A 171 4.27 -26.85 11.24
N ILE A 172 3.73 -27.51 10.21
CA ILE A 172 2.80 -28.64 10.40
C ILE A 172 3.28 -29.93 9.74
N ASP A 173 4.54 -29.96 9.30
CA ASP A 173 5.13 -31.06 8.53
C ASP A 173 4.88 -32.43 9.20
N GLU A 174 4.49 -33.41 8.39
CA GLU A 174 4.35 -34.81 8.80
C GLU A 174 5.27 -35.69 7.94
N LEU A 175 6.10 -36.50 8.58
CA LEU A 175 6.99 -37.47 7.93
C LEU A 175 6.46 -38.88 8.21
N ASN A 176 6.14 -39.64 7.16
CA ASN A 176 5.55 -40.98 7.25
C ASN A 176 4.30 -41.05 8.17
N GLY A 177 3.45 -40.02 8.11
CA GLY A 177 2.25 -39.88 8.95
C GLY A 177 2.53 -39.55 10.42
N THR A 178 3.77 -39.21 10.78
CA THR A 178 4.15 -38.73 12.10
C THR A 178 4.41 -37.23 12.04
N PHE A 179 3.69 -36.46 12.85
CA PHE A 179 3.91 -35.02 13.00
C PHE A 179 5.32 -34.72 13.53
N ILE A 180 6.02 -33.79 12.89
CA ILE A 180 7.40 -33.39 13.25
C ILE A 180 7.61 -31.86 13.33
N GLY A 181 6.57 -31.04 13.17
CA GLY A 181 6.69 -29.58 13.08
C GLY A 181 7.29 -28.87 14.32
N ASP A 182 7.28 -29.50 15.50
CA ASP A 182 7.88 -28.98 16.74
C ASP A 182 9.29 -29.51 17.03
N THR A 183 9.63 -30.66 16.47
CA THR A 183 10.78 -31.50 16.85
C THR A 183 11.82 -31.65 15.74
N ASN A 184 11.40 -31.49 14.49
CA ASN A 184 12.23 -31.53 13.29
C ASN A 184 11.58 -30.72 12.15
N PRO A 185 11.28 -29.42 12.35
CA PRO A 185 10.57 -28.61 11.37
C PRO A 185 11.27 -28.59 10.01
N MET A 186 10.50 -28.71 8.94
CA MET A 186 10.99 -28.66 7.56
C MET A 186 10.43 -27.45 6.82
N GLY A 187 9.15 -27.15 6.99
CA GLY A 187 8.44 -26.03 6.38
C GLY A 187 8.07 -26.25 4.93
N PHE A 188 7.81 -27.49 4.52
CA PHE A 188 7.10 -27.75 3.27
C PHE A 188 5.58 -27.55 3.43
N GLU A 189 5.06 -27.73 4.64
CA GLU A 189 3.69 -27.33 5.02
C GLU A 189 3.67 -26.57 6.35
N GLY A 190 2.89 -25.50 6.42
CA GLY A 190 2.64 -24.78 7.67
C GLY A 190 1.47 -23.82 7.64
N LEU A 191 1.04 -23.42 8.82
CA LEU A 191 -0.07 -22.49 9.04
C LEU A 191 0.46 -21.09 9.34
N ILE A 192 -0.05 -20.09 8.64
CA ILE A 192 0.27 -18.67 8.84
C ILE A 192 -0.99 -17.89 9.25
N LYS A 193 -0.85 -17.02 10.25
CA LYS A 193 -1.81 -15.96 10.60
C LYS A 193 -1.20 -14.60 10.32
N PHE A 194 -2.01 -13.66 9.84
CA PHE A 194 -1.59 -12.29 9.55
C PHE A 194 -2.10 -11.37 10.67
N VAL A 195 -1.22 -11.04 11.60
CA VAL A 195 -1.58 -10.49 12.92
C VAL A 195 -1.56 -8.96 12.99
N LYS A 196 -1.28 -8.28 11.86
CA LYS A 196 -1.24 -6.82 11.75
C LYS A 196 -2.01 -6.35 10.50
N PRO A 197 -3.21 -5.76 10.66
CA PRO A 197 -4.04 -5.34 9.52
C PRO A 197 -3.38 -4.24 8.68
N GLY A 198 -3.78 -4.12 7.42
CA GLY A 198 -3.43 -3.01 6.53
C GLY A 198 -1.94 -2.81 6.25
N ARG A 199 -1.10 -3.84 6.51
CA ARG A 199 0.32 -3.88 6.18
C ARG A 199 0.53 -4.55 4.82
N GLU A 200 1.40 -3.97 4.01
CA GLU A 200 2.06 -4.64 2.90
C GLU A 200 3.50 -5.00 3.33
N PHE A 201 3.98 -6.19 2.96
CA PHE A 201 5.35 -6.60 3.23
C PHE A 201 5.83 -7.69 2.27
N THR A 202 7.14 -7.96 2.27
CA THR A 202 7.73 -9.09 1.54
C THR A 202 8.14 -10.18 2.53
N LEU A 203 7.57 -11.37 2.37
CA LEU A 203 7.99 -12.57 3.07
C LEU A 203 9.13 -13.24 2.29
N SER A 204 10.31 -13.29 2.89
CA SER A 204 11.38 -14.15 2.40
C SER A 204 11.02 -15.60 2.73
N VAL A 205 11.12 -16.50 1.76
CA VAL A 205 11.10 -17.94 2.01
C VAL A 205 12.47 -18.48 1.60
N ASP A 206 13.22 -18.92 2.61
CA ASP A 206 14.63 -19.27 2.51
C ASP A 206 14.81 -20.74 2.93
N LEU A 207 15.18 -21.66 2.03
CA LEU A 207 15.53 -23.04 2.41
C LEU A 207 17.00 -23.09 2.83
N LEU A 208 17.25 -23.25 4.13
CA LEU A 208 18.59 -23.47 4.67
C LEU A 208 19.08 -24.87 4.30
N HIS A 209 20.33 -24.96 3.86
CA HIS A 209 21.15 -26.16 3.86
C HIS A 209 22.28 -25.96 4.88
N ALA A 210 22.16 -26.56 6.06
CA ALA A 210 23.16 -26.41 7.12
C ALA A 210 24.43 -27.24 6.82
N ALA A 211 25.60 -26.69 7.14
CA ALA A 211 26.90 -27.34 6.92
C ALA A 211 27.23 -28.41 7.99
N GLY A 212 26.25 -29.25 8.30
CA GLY A 212 26.13 -30.07 9.50
C GLY A 212 24.72 -29.88 10.10
N SER A 213 24.51 -30.31 11.35
CA SER A 213 23.17 -30.27 11.98
C SER A 213 22.52 -28.88 11.99
N LYS A 214 21.24 -28.81 11.62
CA LYS A 214 20.38 -27.61 11.74
C LYS A 214 19.99 -27.28 13.18
N PHE A 215 20.19 -28.23 14.11
CA PHE A 215 19.86 -28.10 15.51
C PHE A 215 20.95 -27.35 16.28
N GLY A 216 20.54 -26.56 17.27
CA GLY A 216 21.43 -25.94 18.25
C GLY A 216 22.04 -26.96 19.20
N ASP A 217 22.99 -26.50 20.01
CA ASP A 217 23.69 -27.36 20.99
C ASP A 217 22.75 -27.81 22.15
N ASP A 218 21.54 -27.26 22.23
CA ASP A 218 20.44 -27.71 23.11
C ASP A 218 19.49 -28.74 22.45
N GLY A 219 19.81 -29.16 21.22
CA GLY A 219 19.02 -30.12 20.44
C GLY A 219 17.80 -29.54 19.72
N LYS A 220 17.60 -28.21 19.69
CA LYS A 220 16.39 -27.59 19.11
C LYS A 220 16.65 -26.89 17.78
N ALA A 221 15.63 -26.88 16.91
CA ALA A 221 15.64 -26.12 15.68
C ALA A 221 15.51 -24.61 15.95
N SER A 222 15.99 -23.78 15.02
CA SER A 222 15.85 -22.32 15.13
C SER A 222 14.40 -21.88 14.86
N PRO A 223 13.91 -20.78 15.46
CA PRO A 223 12.56 -20.28 15.22
C PRO A 223 12.40 -19.78 13.76
N PHE A 224 11.20 -19.93 13.21
CA PHE A 224 10.93 -19.79 11.76
C PHE A 224 11.40 -18.50 11.10
N TYR A 225 11.53 -17.40 11.83
CA TYR A 225 11.89 -16.08 11.30
C TYR A 225 13.38 -15.71 11.52
N ASN A 226 14.09 -16.44 12.38
CA ASN A 226 15.42 -16.07 12.86
C ASN A 226 16.32 -17.31 13.05
N PRO A 227 17.06 -17.73 11.99
CA PRO A 227 18.08 -18.77 12.11
C PRO A 227 19.17 -18.38 13.11
N ALA A 228 19.69 -19.35 13.86
CA ALA A 228 20.83 -19.12 14.74
C ALA A 228 22.06 -18.61 13.97
N GLY A 229 22.87 -17.74 14.58
CA GLY A 229 24.01 -17.10 13.93
C GLY A 229 25.03 -18.07 13.31
N LYS A 230 25.21 -19.26 13.93
CA LYS A 230 25.98 -20.39 13.37
C LYS A 230 25.48 -20.74 11.97
N LEU A 231 24.18 -21.03 11.83
CA LEU A 231 23.52 -21.37 10.57
C LEU A 231 23.59 -20.24 9.53
N LEU A 232 23.44 -18.98 9.95
CA LEU A 232 23.62 -17.82 9.06
C LEU A 232 25.06 -17.70 8.54
N SER A 233 26.05 -18.04 9.37
CA SER A 233 27.48 -17.92 9.03
C SER A 233 28.05 -19.11 8.26
N THR A 234 27.49 -20.31 8.45
CA THR A 234 28.01 -21.54 7.84
C THR A 234 27.08 -22.18 6.81
N GLY A 235 25.78 -21.90 6.79
CA GLY A 235 24.84 -22.53 5.84
C GLY A 235 25.04 -22.13 4.38
N LEU A 236 24.38 -22.88 3.50
CA LEU A 236 24.02 -22.49 2.14
C LEU A 236 22.49 -22.32 2.05
N TRP A 237 22.00 -21.81 0.93
CA TRP A 237 20.57 -21.55 0.71
C TRP A 237 20.14 -22.09 -0.66
N ASP A 238 19.42 -23.21 -0.68
CA ASP A 238 18.98 -23.84 -1.94
C ASP A 238 17.74 -23.16 -2.55
N ILE A 239 16.97 -22.48 -1.71
CA ILE A 239 15.89 -21.57 -2.12
C ILE A 239 16.13 -20.21 -1.48
N ASN A 240 15.98 -19.15 -2.27
CA ASN A 240 15.79 -17.80 -1.75
C ASN A 240 14.78 -17.03 -2.62
N VAL A 241 13.51 -17.00 -2.20
CA VAL A 241 12.44 -16.29 -2.92
C VAL A 241 11.77 -15.22 -2.04
N LYS A 242 11.00 -14.33 -2.68
CA LYS A 242 10.41 -13.14 -2.05
C LYS A 242 8.92 -13.07 -2.37
N LEU A 243 8.04 -13.48 -1.46
CA LEU A 243 6.59 -13.49 -1.66
C LEU A 243 5.98 -12.18 -1.16
N PRO A 244 5.42 -11.30 -2.03
CA PRO A 244 4.73 -10.09 -1.58
C PRO A 244 3.38 -10.44 -0.95
N ILE A 245 3.10 -9.86 0.21
CA ILE A 245 1.88 -10.08 0.98
C ILE A 245 1.17 -8.73 1.19
N VAL A 246 -0.13 -8.70 0.93
CA VAL A 246 -1.03 -7.57 1.18
C VAL A 246 -2.07 -8.00 2.21
N ILE A 247 -2.01 -7.45 3.42
CA ILE A 247 -2.95 -7.75 4.50
C ILE A 247 -4.09 -6.72 4.48
N ASP A 248 -5.35 -7.20 4.53
CA ASP A 248 -6.54 -6.33 4.57
C ASP A 248 -6.71 -5.54 5.89
N GLY A 249 -7.67 -4.61 5.90
CA GLY A 249 -7.96 -3.74 7.04
C GLY A 249 -7.09 -2.47 7.10
N GLN A 250 -7.04 -1.83 8.27
CA GLN A 250 -6.29 -0.59 8.51
C GLN A 250 -5.13 -0.80 9.49
N SER A 251 -3.93 -0.34 9.13
CA SER A 251 -2.78 -0.36 10.03
C SER A 251 -3.03 0.49 11.27
N THR A 252 -2.96 -0.14 12.44
CA THR A 252 -2.93 0.53 13.74
C THR A 252 -1.52 0.95 14.17
N GLU A 253 -0.50 0.60 13.38
CA GLU A 253 0.89 0.98 13.64
C GLU A 253 1.28 2.26 12.90
N GLN A 254 2.06 3.09 13.58
CA GLN A 254 2.63 4.32 13.06
C GLN A 254 3.68 4.03 11.99
N SER A 255 3.31 4.16 10.71
CA SER A 255 4.28 4.32 9.63
C SER A 255 5.00 5.66 9.82
N GLU A 256 6.31 5.62 10.05
CA GLU A 256 7.12 6.84 10.01
C GLU A 256 7.26 7.30 8.56
N LEU A 257 7.07 8.61 8.32
CA LEU A 257 7.32 9.21 7.01
C LEU A 257 8.82 9.10 6.66
N ASP A 258 9.14 9.09 5.36
CA ASP A 258 10.53 9.26 4.91
C ASP A 258 11.12 10.52 5.59
N PRO A 259 12.25 10.42 6.32
CA PRO A 259 12.78 11.53 7.11
C PRO A 259 13.18 12.78 6.32
N SER A 260 13.17 12.73 4.98
CA SER A 260 13.36 13.90 4.12
C SER A 260 12.07 14.66 3.80
N LEU A 261 10.89 14.12 4.16
CA LEU A 261 9.60 14.79 3.98
C LEU A 261 9.29 15.78 5.11
N ILE A 262 8.49 16.80 4.80
CA ILE A 262 7.73 17.55 5.80
C ILE A 262 6.90 16.60 6.68
N ASN A 263 6.67 16.99 7.94
CA ASN A 263 5.98 16.17 8.93
C ASN A 263 4.63 16.80 9.36
N PRO A 264 3.62 16.83 8.47
CA PRO A 264 2.32 17.41 8.79
C PRO A 264 1.51 16.45 9.67
N ALA A 265 0.75 17.01 10.60
CA ALA A 265 -0.28 16.32 11.36
C ALA A 265 -1.69 16.55 10.78
N LYS A 266 -1.86 17.61 9.99
CA LYS A 266 -3.15 18.01 9.41
C LYS A 266 -2.94 18.64 8.03
N ALA A 267 -3.86 18.34 7.12
CA ALA A 267 -4.03 19.05 5.85
C ALA A 267 -5.40 19.73 5.83
N VAL A 268 -5.49 20.90 5.21
CA VAL A 268 -6.74 21.61 4.93
C VAL A 268 -6.77 21.93 3.44
N ILE A 269 -7.90 21.65 2.79
CA ILE A 269 -8.12 21.93 1.38
C ILE A 269 -9.31 22.89 1.26
N GLU A 270 -9.05 24.10 0.76
CA GLU A 270 -10.07 25.10 0.49
C GLU A 270 -10.40 25.09 -1.00
N ILE A 271 -11.70 24.97 -1.33
CA ILE A 271 -12.18 24.79 -2.70
C ILE A 271 -13.20 25.89 -3.02
N TYR A 272 -12.92 26.64 -4.08
CA TYR A 272 -13.70 27.80 -4.52
C TYR A 272 -14.21 27.61 -5.95
N ASN A 273 -15.50 27.86 -6.18
CA ASN A 273 -16.09 27.87 -7.51
C ASN A 273 -15.85 29.24 -8.17
N GLY A 274 -15.48 29.27 -9.45
CA GLY A 274 -15.15 30.52 -10.13
C GLY A 274 -15.08 30.44 -11.65
N HIS A 275 -14.60 31.52 -12.24
CA HIS A 275 -14.33 31.67 -13.66
C HIS A 275 -12.95 32.33 -13.88
N LEU A 276 -12.55 32.51 -15.14
CA LEU A 276 -11.24 33.03 -15.52
C LEU A 276 -11.34 34.36 -16.27
N HIS A 277 -10.57 35.37 -15.82
CA HIS A 277 -10.25 36.55 -16.64
C HIS A 277 -8.93 36.37 -17.42
N GLY A 278 -8.32 35.18 -17.37
CA GLY A 278 -7.07 34.82 -18.03
C GLY A 278 -6.44 33.56 -17.39
N PRO A 279 -5.37 32.98 -17.97
CA PRO A 279 -4.89 31.64 -17.61
C PRO A 279 -4.42 31.41 -16.16
N HIS A 280 -4.18 32.47 -15.38
CA HIS A 280 -3.94 32.37 -13.94
C HIS A 280 -4.82 33.34 -13.13
N ALA A 281 -5.73 34.08 -13.80
CA ALA A 281 -6.57 35.11 -13.20
C ALA A 281 -7.94 34.52 -12.85
N PHE A 282 -7.95 33.57 -11.90
CA PHE A 282 -9.16 33.02 -11.29
C PHE A 282 -9.85 34.07 -10.44
N HIS A 283 -11.18 34.17 -10.58
CA HIS A 283 -12.06 34.91 -9.68
C HIS A 283 -13.18 33.98 -9.20
N GLN A 284 -13.38 33.91 -7.88
CA GLN A 284 -14.51 33.19 -7.29
C GLN A 284 -15.84 33.84 -7.72
N ASN A 285 -16.79 33.02 -8.15
CA ASN A 285 -18.12 33.49 -8.51
C ASN A 285 -18.86 34.07 -7.27
N PRO A 286 -19.47 35.25 -7.36
CA PRO A 286 -20.37 35.75 -6.33
C PRO A 286 -21.68 34.94 -6.34
N THR A 287 -22.14 34.51 -5.18
CA THR A 287 -23.43 33.81 -5.01
C THR A 287 -24.42 34.68 -4.24
N PRO A 288 -25.72 34.68 -4.59
CA PRO A 288 -26.75 35.27 -3.75
C PRO A 288 -26.79 34.60 -2.37
N LYS A 289 -27.13 35.37 -1.32
CA LYS A 289 -27.20 34.88 0.07
C LYS A 289 -28.31 33.83 0.28
N GLU A 290 -29.30 33.78 -0.61
CA GLU A 290 -30.37 32.79 -0.63
C GLU A 290 -29.94 31.43 -1.20
N LEU A 291 -28.85 31.39 -1.98
CA LEU A 291 -28.34 30.20 -2.66
C LEU A 291 -27.63 29.26 -1.68
N LYS A 292 -27.92 27.96 -1.73
CA LYS A 292 -27.49 26.98 -0.72
C LYS A 292 -26.61 25.86 -1.27
N TYR A 293 -26.74 25.52 -2.54
CA TYR A 293 -26.15 24.31 -3.12
C TYR A 293 -25.25 24.62 -4.33
N ILE A 294 -25.76 25.36 -5.32
CA ILE A 294 -24.99 25.86 -6.47
C ILE A 294 -23.92 26.85 -5.97
N GLY A 295 -22.71 26.79 -6.56
CA GLY A 295 -21.58 27.66 -6.20
C GLY A 295 -20.97 27.41 -4.81
N ARG A 296 -21.44 26.40 -4.05
CA ARG A 296 -20.98 26.09 -2.69
C ARG A 296 -19.46 25.84 -2.62
N ASN A 297 -18.77 26.65 -1.83
CA ASN A 297 -17.36 26.44 -1.48
C ASN A 297 -17.20 25.34 -0.41
N TYR A 298 -16.03 24.72 -0.35
CA TYR A 298 -15.70 23.67 0.61
C TYR A 298 -14.41 24.00 1.37
N LYS A 299 -14.34 23.55 2.63
CA LYS A 299 -13.12 23.56 3.46
C LYS A 299 -13.00 22.19 4.10
N LEU A 300 -12.22 21.32 3.48
CA LEU A 300 -12.00 19.95 3.92
C LEU A 300 -10.86 19.91 4.93
N THR A 301 -10.99 19.11 5.99
CA THR A 301 -9.91 18.85 6.95
C THR A 301 -9.54 17.38 6.95
N TYR A 302 -8.24 17.08 7.00
CA TYR A 302 -7.71 15.73 7.11
C TYR A 302 -6.63 15.68 8.19
N THR A 303 -6.64 14.66 9.04
CA THR A 303 -5.61 14.39 10.06
C THR A 303 -4.69 13.26 9.58
N LEU A 304 -3.38 13.36 9.80
CA LEU A 304 -2.44 12.28 9.51
C LEU A 304 -2.35 11.33 10.70
N GLU A 305 -2.98 10.16 10.58
CA GLU A 305 -3.03 9.14 11.62
C GLU A 305 -2.39 7.86 11.11
N ASN A 306 -1.42 7.31 11.84
CA ASN A 306 -0.69 6.08 11.49
C ASN A 306 -0.08 6.04 10.07
N GLY A 307 0.18 7.20 9.46
CA GLY A 307 0.66 7.30 8.09
C GLY A 307 -0.43 7.18 7.01
N LYS A 308 -1.69 7.44 7.34
CA LYS A 308 -2.81 7.61 6.40
C LYS A 308 -3.58 8.89 6.73
N TRP A 309 -4.18 9.51 5.72
CA TRP A 309 -5.03 10.69 5.92
C TRP A 309 -6.46 10.27 6.28
N VAL A 310 -6.90 10.65 7.47
CA VAL A 310 -8.26 10.44 7.95
C VAL A 310 -9.05 11.74 7.71
N ALA A 311 -10.15 11.66 6.96
CA ALA A 311 -11.05 12.79 6.76
C ALA A 311 -11.78 13.15 8.06
N ASP A 312 -11.89 14.45 8.36
CA ASP A 312 -12.72 14.93 9.47
C ASP A 312 -14.19 14.54 9.22
N PRO A 313 -14.94 14.01 10.21
CA PRO A 313 -16.35 13.67 10.07
C PRO A 313 -17.29 14.83 9.67
N GLN A 314 -16.84 16.08 9.75
CA GLN A 314 -17.54 17.27 9.26
C GLN A 314 -17.35 17.52 7.76
N ASN A 315 -16.41 16.84 7.10
CA ASN A 315 -16.30 16.86 5.64
C ASN A 315 -17.60 16.31 5.01
N GLY A 316 -18.02 16.91 3.89
CA GLY A 316 -19.13 16.36 3.11
C GLY A 316 -18.81 14.96 2.57
N LYS A 317 -19.82 14.11 2.40
CA LYS A 317 -19.67 12.77 1.78
C LYS A 317 -19.05 12.83 0.38
N SER A 318 -19.23 13.96 -0.31
CA SER A 318 -18.61 14.32 -1.58
C SER A 318 -18.42 15.84 -1.66
N VAL A 319 -17.42 16.25 -2.46
CA VAL A 319 -17.34 17.59 -3.01
C VAL A 319 -18.15 17.62 -4.30
N ASN A 320 -19.19 18.44 -4.34
CA ASN A 320 -20.09 18.55 -5.49
C ASN A 320 -19.74 19.82 -6.26
N LEU A 321 -19.29 19.70 -7.50
CA LEU A 321 -18.89 20.82 -8.35
C LEU A 321 -19.58 20.71 -9.72
N MET A 322 -19.66 21.82 -10.45
CA MET A 322 -20.05 21.79 -11.86
C MET A 322 -18.80 21.68 -12.75
N GLY A 323 -18.91 20.94 -13.85
CA GLY A 323 -17.86 20.85 -14.86
C GLY A 323 -18.10 21.86 -15.98
N SER A 324 -17.15 21.99 -16.91
CA SER A 324 -17.37 22.71 -18.16
C SER A 324 -16.41 22.21 -19.21
N SER A 325 -16.93 21.86 -20.38
CA SER A 325 -16.09 21.55 -21.56
C SER A 325 -15.61 22.80 -22.31
N GLN A 326 -16.03 24.01 -21.89
CA GLN A 326 -15.78 25.28 -22.58
C GLN A 326 -15.01 26.31 -21.72
N ASP A 327 -14.34 25.87 -20.65
CA ASP A 327 -13.64 26.73 -19.67
C ASP A 327 -14.52 27.77 -18.93
N HIS A 328 -15.84 27.76 -19.12
CA HIS A 328 -16.78 28.73 -18.51
C HIS A 328 -16.82 28.67 -16.97
N TYR A 329 -16.44 27.53 -16.39
CA TYR A 329 -16.53 27.27 -14.96
C TYR A 329 -15.35 26.42 -14.50
N VAL A 330 -14.68 26.86 -13.44
CA VAL A 330 -13.47 26.23 -12.88
C VAL A 330 -13.51 26.20 -11.36
N SER A 331 -12.73 25.31 -10.76
CA SER A 331 -12.67 25.16 -9.31
C SER A 331 -11.24 25.34 -8.80
N ALA A 332 -10.98 26.44 -8.10
CA ALA A 332 -9.70 26.69 -7.44
C ALA A 332 -9.58 25.83 -6.18
N PHE A 333 -8.39 25.26 -5.97
CA PHE A 333 -8.01 24.47 -4.80
C PHE A 333 -6.78 25.13 -4.15
N VAL A 334 -6.82 25.27 -2.83
CA VAL A 334 -5.69 25.73 -2.01
C VAL A 334 -5.42 24.69 -0.93
N ILE A 335 -4.17 24.23 -0.83
CA ILE A 335 -3.76 23.16 0.09
C ILE A 335 -2.84 23.75 1.16
N HIS A 336 -3.22 23.58 2.42
CA HIS A 336 -2.45 24.03 3.59
C HIS A 336 -2.05 22.84 4.46
N TYR A 337 -0.78 22.79 4.87
CA TYR A 337 -0.26 21.77 5.77
C TYR A 337 0.07 22.34 7.14
N TYR A 338 -0.21 21.59 8.21
CA TYR A 338 0.02 22.02 9.59
C TYR A 338 0.73 20.94 10.41
N ASP A 339 1.57 21.36 11.36
CA ASP A 339 2.25 20.47 12.30
C ASP A 339 1.35 19.99 13.47
N LYS A 340 1.92 19.18 14.39
CA LYS A 340 1.21 18.67 15.58
C LYS A 340 0.85 19.75 16.61
N ALA A 341 1.44 20.95 16.54
CA ALA A 341 1.08 22.09 17.37
C ALA A 341 0.04 23.02 16.70
N GLY A 342 -0.29 22.76 15.43
CA GLY A 342 -1.23 23.55 14.64
C GLY A 342 -0.61 24.73 13.90
N ASN A 343 0.72 24.86 13.86
CA ASN A 343 1.40 25.88 13.05
C ASN A 343 1.29 25.52 11.56
N GLU A 344 1.13 26.50 10.68
CA GLU A 344 1.14 26.25 9.24
C GLU A 344 2.57 26.03 8.72
N ILE A 345 2.81 24.87 8.13
CA ILE A 345 4.10 24.43 7.58
C ILE A 345 4.11 24.34 6.05
N THR A 346 3.07 24.78 5.35
CA THR A 346 3.02 24.87 3.87
C THR A 346 4.25 25.58 3.28
N SER A 347 4.84 26.54 3.99
CA SER A 347 6.10 27.19 3.61
C SER A 347 7.30 26.25 3.43
N GLN A 348 7.30 25.08 4.09
CA GLN A 348 8.42 24.13 4.06
C GLN A 348 8.55 23.38 2.72
N ILE A 349 7.50 23.35 1.89
CA ILE A 349 7.54 22.74 0.55
C ILE A 349 7.84 23.75 -0.56
N VAL A 350 8.23 24.97 -0.19
CA VAL A 350 8.53 26.08 -1.11
C VAL A 350 9.85 26.77 -0.76
N ASN A 351 10.02 27.14 0.51
CA ASN A 351 11.17 27.93 0.94
C ASN A 351 12.47 27.10 0.96
N ASN A 352 13.61 27.79 1.05
CA ASN A 352 14.95 27.20 1.22
C ASN A 352 15.42 26.27 0.08
N GLY A 353 14.76 26.29 -1.09
CA GLY A 353 15.09 25.46 -2.25
C GLY A 353 14.24 24.17 -2.37
N GLU A 354 13.36 23.91 -1.41
CA GLU A 354 12.44 22.76 -1.42
C GLU A 354 11.40 22.84 -2.54
N ASP A 355 11.12 24.04 -3.05
CA ASP A 355 10.37 24.24 -4.30
C ASP A 355 10.93 23.40 -5.45
N SER A 356 12.26 23.30 -5.59
CA SER A 356 12.90 22.51 -6.65
C SER A 356 12.75 20.98 -6.50
N HIS A 357 12.28 20.53 -5.33
CA HIS A 357 12.08 19.13 -4.96
C HIS A 357 10.59 18.72 -4.93
N TYR A 358 9.68 19.61 -4.53
CA TYR A 358 8.28 19.28 -4.27
C TYR A 358 7.33 19.49 -5.47
N GLN A 359 6.41 18.53 -5.69
CA GLN A 359 5.29 18.63 -6.63
C GLN A 359 4.08 17.81 -6.15
N HIS A 360 2.89 18.43 -6.13
CA HIS A 360 1.61 17.72 -6.05
C HIS A 360 1.24 17.12 -7.40
N PHE A 361 0.83 15.86 -7.36
CA PHE A 361 0.17 15.16 -8.44
C PHE A 361 -1.30 14.91 -8.08
N PHE A 362 -2.16 15.02 -9.08
CA PHE A 362 -3.61 14.90 -8.97
C PHE A 362 -4.07 13.80 -9.92
N MET A 363 -4.63 12.72 -9.39
CA MET A 363 -5.07 11.56 -10.18
C MET A 363 -6.50 11.18 -9.83
N VAL A 364 -7.19 10.49 -10.75
CA VAL A 364 -8.59 10.11 -10.60
C VAL A 364 -8.80 8.61 -10.73
N ASP A 365 -9.55 8.03 -9.80
CA ASP A 365 -9.89 6.61 -9.73
C ASP A 365 -11.39 6.42 -9.41
N ASP A 366 -11.93 5.20 -9.55
CA ASP A 366 -13.36 4.87 -9.32
C ASP A 366 -14.32 5.77 -10.14
N ILE A 367 -13.91 6.13 -11.36
CA ILE A 367 -14.73 6.97 -12.26
C ILE A 367 -15.97 6.18 -12.69
N ARG A 368 -17.14 6.70 -12.31
CA ARG A 368 -18.45 6.17 -12.67
C ARG A 368 -19.45 7.28 -12.99
N PRO A 369 -20.53 6.98 -13.74
CA PRO A 369 -21.64 7.92 -13.90
C PRO A 369 -22.28 8.28 -12.55
N SER A 370 -22.66 9.55 -12.38
CA SER A 370 -23.62 10.01 -11.37
C SER A 370 -25.01 10.21 -11.98
N TYR A 371 -25.94 10.89 -11.31
CA TYR A 371 -27.29 11.07 -11.83
C TYR A 371 -27.29 11.75 -13.22
N GLY A 372 -28.08 11.21 -14.16
CA GLY A 372 -28.10 11.66 -15.58
C GLY A 372 -26.93 11.17 -16.44
N GLY A 373 -25.83 10.75 -15.82
CA GLY A 373 -24.58 10.41 -16.49
C GLY A 373 -24.57 9.10 -17.28
N LYS A 374 -23.55 8.97 -18.12
CA LYS A 374 -23.27 7.78 -18.95
C LYS A 374 -21.78 7.45 -18.87
N LYS A 375 -21.41 6.20 -19.16
CA LYS A 375 -20.01 5.80 -19.27
C LYS A 375 -19.44 6.20 -20.63
N GLU A 376 -18.23 6.75 -20.63
CA GLU A 376 -17.51 7.23 -21.80
C GLU A 376 -16.14 6.55 -21.93
N ALA A 377 -15.50 6.72 -23.10
CA ALA A 377 -14.14 6.25 -23.34
C ALA A 377 -13.09 7.06 -22.54
N THR A 378 -13.41 8.32 -22.22
CA THR A 378 -12.55 9.24 -21.46
C THR A 378 -12.74 9.14 -19.95
N ASP A 379 -13.48 8.14 -19.43
CA ASP A 379 -13.62 7.86 -18.00
C ASP A 379 -12.36 7.15 -17.45
N VAL A 380 -11.20 7.81 -17.62
CA VAL A 380 -9.85 7.35 -17.25
C VAL A 380 -8.97 8.54 -16.83
N ASN A 381 -7.99 8.30 -15.95
CA ASN A 381 -7.02 9.30 -15.50
C ASN A 381 -6.22 9.90 -16.67
N SER A 382 -6.66 11.06 -17.16
CA SER A 382 -6.16 11.68 -18.39
C SER A 382 -6.54 13.16 -18.48
N THR A 383 -5.80 13.91 -19.28
CA THR A 383 -6.10 15.32 -19.62
C THR A 383 -7.37 15.50 -20.48
N GLU A 384 -8.03 14.41 -20.91
CA GLU A 384 -9.32 14.46 -21.62
C GLU A 384 -10.51 14.41 -20.65
N PHE A 385 -10.29 14.01 -19.40
CA PHE A 385 -11.28 13.97 -18.32
C PHE A 385 -11.25 15.25 -17.47
N PHE A 386 -10.06 15.71 -17.11
CA PHE A 386 -9.81 16.86 -16.26
C PHE A 386 -8.46 17.50 -16.58
N ASP A 387 -8.34 18.81 -16.36
CA ASP A 387 -7.09 19.58 -16.49
C ASP A 387 -6.82 20.36 -15.20
N TYR A 388 -5.55 20.65 -14.89
CA TYR A 388 -5.15 21.39 -13.69
C TYR A 388 -4.03 22.40 -13.98
N VAL A 389 -4.29 23.66 -13.64
CA VAL A 389 -3.33 24.77 -13.83
C VAL A 389 -2.73 25.19 -12.50
N TYR A 390 -1.42 24.98 -12.36
CA TYR A 390 -0.60 25.39 -11.23
C TYR A 390 -0.55 26.92 -11.10
N CYS A 391 -1.20 27.46 -10.07
CA CYS A 391 -1.24 28.89 -9.73
C CYS A 391 -0.37 29.22 -8.50
N ASP A 392 0.69 28.43 -8.29
CA ASP A 392 1.70 28.69 -7.27
C ASP A 392 2.34 30.08 -7.47
N THR A 393 2.71 30.71 -6.36
CA THR A 393 3.04 32.14 -6.28
C THR A 393 4.33 32.39 -5.50
N ASP A 394 5.00 33.51 -5.78
CA ASP A 394 6.07 34.08 -4.96
C ASP A 394 5.69 35.51 -4.52
N PRO A 395 5.49 35.78 -3.21
CA PRO A 395 5.56 34.83 -2.09
C PRO A 395 4.41 33.79 -2.07
N TRP A 396 4.68 32.59 -1.57
CA TRP A 396 3.75 31.45 -1.63
C TRP A 396 2.39 31.66 -0.93
N ASN A 397 2.34 32.50 0.11
CA ASN A 397 1.16 32.81 0.90
C ASN A 397 0.44 34.10 0.44
N LYS A 398 0.70 34.55 -0.79
CA LYS A 398 0.20 35.82 -1.34
C LYS A 398 -0.55 35.64 -2.66
N THR A 399 -1.36 36.63 -3.03
CA THR A 399 -2.15 36.63 -4.27
C THR A 399 -1.52 37.52 -5.34
N ASN A 400 -1.71 37.19 -6.61
CA ASN A 400 -1.37 38.09 -7.71
C ASN A 400 -2.31 39.30 -7.72
N LYS A 401 -3.63 39.08 -7.56
CA LYS A 401 -4.65 40.14 -7.62
C LYS A 401 -4.46 41.26 -6.60
N PHE A 402 -4.25 40.92 -5.32
CA PHE A 402 -4.25 41.91 -4.23
C PHE A 402 -2.86 42.24 -3.69
N ASP A 403 -1.93 41.28 -3.68
CA ASP A 403 -0.58 41.47 -3.14
C ASP A 403 0.49 41.69 -4.23
N GLY A 404 0.15 41.50 -5.50
CA GLY A 404 1.11 41.59 -6.61
C GLY A 404 2.11 40.42 -6.67
N ALA A 405 1.82 39.30 -6.01
CA ALA A 405 2.68 38.10 -6.04
C ALA A 405 2.85 37.56 -7.46
N LYS A 406 4.03 37.04 -7.79
CA LYS A 406 4.32 36.53 -9.14
C LYS A 406 3.90 35.07 -9.25
N PHE A 407 3.20 34.70 -10.31
CA PHE A 407 2.97 33.29 -10.63
C PHE A 407 4.28 32.58 -10.97
N THR A 408 4.50 31.43 -10.36
CA THR A 408 5.68 30.56 -10.55
C THR A 408 5.30 29.19 -11.11
N GLY A 409 4.06 28.73 -10.87
CA GLY A 409 3.58 27.36 -11.14
C GLY A 409 3.84 26.84 -12.56
N GLN A 410 3.72 27.67 -13.61
CA GLN A 410 4.03 27.25 -14.99
C GLN A 410 5.51 26.83 -15.18
N SER A 411 6.43 27.48 -14.47
CA SER A 411 7.88 27.21 -14.54
C SER A 411 8.38 26.27 -13.43
N ASN A 412 7.66 26.22 -12.31
CA ASN A 412 8.08 25.59 -11.08
C ASN A 412 6.87 25.03 -10.30
N PRO A 413 6.14 24.04 -10.86
CA PRO A 413 4.86 23.60 -10.32
C PRO A 413 5.03 22.92 -8.95
N ILE A 414 4.37 23.45 -7.92
CA ILE A 414 4.31 22.87 -6.58
C ILE A 414 2.90 22.32 -6.35
N GLY A 415 1.84 23.03 -6.73
CA GLY A 415 0.44 22.59 -6.66
C GLY A 415 -0.21 22.75 -5.30
N HIS A 416 0.33 23.59 -4.41
CA HIS A 416 -0.43 24.01 -3.23
C HIS A 416 -1.47 25.08 -3.58
N LYS A 417 -1.36 25.69 -4.78
CA LYS A 417 -2.37 26.54 -5.41
C LYS A 417 -2.58 26.17 -6.87
N GLY A 418 -3.82 26.10 -7.31
CA GLY A 418 -4.18 25.94 -8.72
C GLY A 418 -5.68 25.72 -8.90
N TYR A 419 -6.14 25.60 -10.14
CA TYR A 419 -7.55 25.29 -10.41
C TYR A 419 -7.71 24.10 -11.33
N PHE A 420 -8.78 23.34 -11.11
CA PHE A 420 -9.24 22.30 -12.00
C PHE A 420 -10.24 22.82 -13.03
N LYS A 421 -10.16 22.24 -14.22
CA LYS A 421 -11.23 22.17 -15.22
C LYS A 421 -11.73 20.73 -15.24
N PHE A 422 -13.00 20.49 -14.96
CA PHE A 422 -13.59 19.16 -15.11
C PHE A 422 -14.32 19.10 -16.45
N LEU A 423 -13.69 18.43 -17.42
CA LEU A 423 -14.10 18.40 -18.83
C LEU A 423 -15.21 17.37 -19.10
N ARG A 424 -15.62 16.64 -18.05
CA ARG A 424 -16.67 15.61 -18.08
C ARG A 424 -17.57 15.74 -16.86
N THR A 425 -18.87 15.61 -17.11
CA THR A 425 -19.95 15.94 -16.18
C THR A 425 -20.86 14.73 -15.96
N HIS A 426 -21.68 14.80 -14.90
CA HIS A 426 -22.38 13.66 -14.30
C HIS A 426 -21.43 12.48 -13.97
N LYS A 427 -20.32 12.78 -13.27
CA LYS A 427 -19.30 11.80 -12.87
C LYS A 427 -19.06 11.82 -11.36
N GLN A 428 -19.07 10.65 -10.73
CA GLN A 428 -18.42 10.45 -9.43
C GLN A 428 -17.05 9.81 -9.64
N PHE A 429 -16.08 10.19 -8.80
CA PHE A 429 -14.75 9.61 -8.76
C PHE A 429 -14.04 9.96 -7.44
N ASN A 430 -12.94 9.26 -7.15
CA ASN A 430 -12.00 9.63 -6.10
C ASN A 430 -10.89 10.49 -6.72
N LEU A 431 -10.74 11.74 -6.25
CA LEU A 431 -9.57 12.58 -6.55
C LEU A 431 -8.47 12.26 -5.54
N GLU A 432 -7.40 11.65 -6.01
CA GLU A 432 -6.17 11.45 -5.28
C GLU A 432 -5.28 12.69 -5.36
N ILE A 433 -4.88 13.22 -4.21
CA ILE A 433 -3.88 14.28 -4.07
C ILE A 433 -2.64 13.63 -3.46
N ARG A 434 -1.54 13.58 -4.22
CA ARG A 434 -0.28 12.92 -3.83
C ARG A 434 0.88 13.91 -3.89
N LEU A 435 1.51 14.20 -2.75
CA LEU A 435 2.65 15.11 -2.68
C LEU A 435 3.98 14.34 -2.73
N MET A 436 4.73 14.54 -3.81
CA MET A 436 6.07 13.99 -4.02
C MET A 436 7.14 14.99 -3.56
N ARG A 437 8.20 14.49 -2.92
CA ARG A 437 9.52 15.13 -2.81
C ARG A 437 10.57 14.33 -3.56
N ALA A 438 11.14 14.91 -4.62
CA ALA A 438 12.26 14.32 -5.33
C ALA A 438 13.57 14.48 -4.53
N ARG A 439 14.42 13.45 -4.52
CA ARG A 439 15.72 13.44 -3.84
C ARG A 439 16.71 14.46 -4.40
N ASN A 440 16.67 14.67 -5.72
CA ASN A 440 17.63 15.53 -6.45
C ASN A 440 16.97 16.75 -7.10
N SER A 441 15.87 16.55 -7.84
CA SER A 441 15.01 17.61 -8.40
C SER A 441 13.75 16.98 -8.98
N LYS A 442 12.63 17.71 -8.96
CA LYS A 442 11.38 17.30 -9.62
C LYS A 442 11.44 17.34 -11.15
N LEU A 443 12.43 18.03 -11.72
CA LEU A 443 12.56 18.23 -13.16
C LEU A 443 13.24 17.04 -13.84
N THR A 444 12.55 16.41 -14.80
CA THR A 444 13.13 15.43 -15.72
C THR A 444 13.48 16.13 -17.03
N ASN A 445 14.75 16.07 -17.45
CA ASN A 445 15.26 16.74 -18.65
C ASN A 445 14.90 18.25 -18.72
N GLY A 446 14.92 18.93 -17.57
CA GLY A 446 14.61 20.36 -17.45
C GLY A 446 13.11 20.71 -17.49
N LYS A 447 12.20 19.73 -17.40
CA LYS A 447 10.75 19.94 -17.34
C LYS A 447 10.13 19.19 -16.17
N ALA A 448 9.08 19.75 -15.57
CA ALA A 448 8.26 19.03 -14.60
C ALA A 448 7.40 17.95 -15.31
N SER A 449 6.97 16.96 -14.53
CA SER A 449 6.03 15.94 -15.00
C SER A 449 4.60 16.51 -15.04
N SER A 450 3.72 15.95 -15.89
CA SER A 450 2.32 16.37 -15.95
C SER A 450 1.59 16.06 -14.65
N PHE A 451 0.62 16.90 -14.27
CA PHE A 451 -0.05 16.87 -12.97
C PHE A 451 -0.72 15.50 -12.66
N CYS A 452 -1.22 14.80 -13.68
CA CYS A 452 -1.86 13.48 -13.53
C CYS A 452 -0.97 12.30 -13.94
N ALA A 453 0.31 12.53 -14.26
CA ALA A 453 1.21 11.51 -14.78
C ALA A 453 2.65 11.66 -14.23
N PRO A 454 2.89 11.29 -12.96
CA PRO A 454 4.25 11.09 -12.47
C PRO A 454 4.94 9.95 -13.23
N THR A 455 6.24 10.07 -13.45
CA THR A 455 7.01 9.05 -14.19
C THR A 455 7.16 7.76 -13.37
N ALA A 456 7.38 6.63 -14.06
CA ALA A 456 7.71 5.35 -13.42
C ALA A 456 8.98 5.42 -12.55
N ARG A 457 9.89 6.38 -12.81
CA ARG A 457 11.01 6.70 -11.92
C ARG A 457 10.52 7.38 -10.64
N GLN A 458 9.73 8.45 -10.76
CA GLN A 458 9.19 9.20 -9.62
C GLN A 458 8.38 8.32 -8.66
N LEU A 459 7.56 7.41 -9.20
CA LEU A 459 6.78 6.44 -8.44
C LEU A 459 7.61 5.38 -7.71
N LYS A 460 8.87 5.16 -8.11
CA LYS A 460 9.74 4.09 -7.57
C LYS A 460 10.87 4.61 -6.66
N GLU A 461 11.40 5.78 -6.96
CA GLU A 461 12.66 6.28 -6.37
C GLU A 461 12.48 7.45 -5.41
N GLU A 462 11.42 8.24 -5.56
CA GLU A 462 11.26 9.51 -4.84
C GLU A 462 10.40 9.34 -3.58
N ALA A 463 10.45 10.29 -2.64
CA ALA A 463 9.67 10.23 -1.41
C ALA A 463 8.25 10.80 -1.64
N TRP A 464 7.25 10.23 -0.96
CA TRP A 464 5.85 10.62 -1.10
C TRP A 464 5.19 10.73 0.28
N LEU A 465 4.40 11.80 0.49
CA LEU A 465 3.39 11.76 1.55
C LEU A 465 2.30 10.74 1.17
N PRO A 466 1.60 10.15 2.17
CA PRO A 466 0.39 9.38 1.93
C PRO A 466 -0.64 10.16 1.11
N THR A 467 -1.37 9.48 0.23
CA THR A 467 -2.43 10.07 -0.60
C THR A 467 -3.55 10.64 0.26
N ILE A 468 -3.96 11.89 0.02
CA ILE A 468 -5.27 12.39 0.45
C ILE A 468 -6.27 11.99 -0.62
N VAL A 469 -7.39 11.36 -0.23
CA VAL A 469 -8.48 11.00 -1.14
C VAL A 469 -9.68 11.91 -0.89
N VAL A 470 -10.15 12.56 -1.95
CA VAL A 470 -11.32 13.45 -1.94
C VAL A 470 -12.41 12.81 -2.81
N PRO A 471 -13.56 12.38 -2.26
CA PRO A 471 -14.68 11.92 -3.06
C PRO A 471 -15.31 13.09 -3.82
N MET A 472 -15.35 13.00 -5.14
CA MET A 472 -15.85 14.05 -6.05
C MET A 472 -17.16 13.63 -6.70
N ASN A 473 -18.03 14.61 -6.97
CA ASN A 473 -19.20 14.47 -7.82
C ASN A 473 -19.31 15.72 -8.72
N ILE A 474 -18.94 15.57 -9.99
CA ILE A 474 -19.13 16.62 -10.99
C ILE A 474 -20.55 16.44 -11.53
N TYR A 475 -21.52 17.13 -10.92
CA TYR A 475 -22.91 16.69 -10.94
C TYR A 475 -23.74 17.24 -12.10
N MET A 476 -23.31 18.31 -12.76
CA MET A 476 -23.85 18.80 -14.04
C MET A 476 -22.77 19.59 -14.81
N ASP A 477 -22.98 19.86 -16.09
CA ASP A 477 -22.24 20.95 -16.75
C ASP A 477 -22.70 22.30 -16.21
N SER A 478 -21.79 23.25 -16.17
CA SER A 478 -22.02 24.64 -15.87
C SER A 478 -23.19 25.24 -16.66
N ASP A 479 -23.38 24.87 -17.93
CA ASP A 479 -24.45 25.43 -18.77
C ASP A 479 -25.85 24.89 -18.37
N GLU A 480 -25.94 23.77 -17.64
CA GLU A 480 -27.21 23.22 -17.11
C GLU A 480 -27.79 23.99 -15.92
N ARG A 481 -27.03 24.97 -15.37
CA ARG A 481 -27.53 25.88 -14.31
C ARG A 481 -28.65 26.81 -14.81
N GLU A 482 -28.83 26.90 -16.13
CA GLU A 482 -29.79 27.78 -16.81
C GLU A 482 -30.98 26.95 -17.31
N LEU A 483 -31.97 26.76 -16.43
CA LEU A 483 -33.21 26.05 -16.72
C LEU A 483 -34.13 26.85 -17.67
N ASP A 484 -35.04 26.16 -18.36
CA ASP A 484 -35.91 26.77 -19.38
C ASP A 484 -36.84 27.88 -18.86
N GLU A 485 -37.46 28.62 -19.80
CA GLU A 485 -38.35 29.76 -19.58
C GLU A 485 -39.44 29.53 -18.51
N LYS A 486 -39.87 28.27 -18.29
CA LYS A 486 -40.86 27.94 -17.25
C LYS A 486 -40.35 28.15 -15.84
N VAL A 487 -39.06 27.96 -15.59
CA VAL A 487 -38.45 28.26 -14.29
C VAL A 487 -38.06 29.73 -14.26
N TYR A 488 -37.43 30.21 -15.33
CA TYR A 488 -36.89 31.57 -15.43
C TYR A 488 -37.98 32.65 -15.31
N ASP A 489 -39.00 32.67 -16.17
CA ASP A 489 -40.01 33.75 -16.21
C ASP A 489 -41.12 33.62 -15.14
N THR A 490 -41.03 32.61 -14.27
CA THR A 490 -42.05 32.35 -13.23
C THR A 490 -41.72 33.08 -11.94
N ASP A 491 -42.66 33.89 -11.44
CA ASP A 491 -42.56 34.52 -10.11
C ASP A 491 -42.30 33.47 -9.01
N TYR A 492 -41.41 33.78 -8.06
CA TYR A 492 -41.03 32.96 -6.91
C TYR A 492 -42.21 32.17 -6.25
N ASP A 493 -43.32 32.84 -5.95
CA ASP A 493 -44.48 32.23 -5.28
C ASP A 493 -45.22 31.20 -6.15
N LYS A 494 -45.06 31.26 -7.48
CA LYS A 494 -45.75 30.43 -8.48
C LYS A 494 -44.97 29.18 -8.91
N LEU A 495 -43.71 29.05 -8.51
CA LEU A 495 -42.87 27.89 -8.85
C LEU A 495 -43.49 26.58 -8.32
N SER A 496 -43.54 25.54 -9.16
CA SER A 496 -44.21 24.28 -8.86
C SER A 496 -43.40 23.34 -7.97
N ASP A 497 -44.08 22.59 -7.10
CA ASP A 497 -43.54 21.45 -6.33
C ASP A 497 -43.78 20.09 -7.02
N ASN A 498 -44.32 20.09 -8.24
CA ASN A 498 -44.68 18.90 -8.99
C ASN A 498 -43.74 18.68 -10.18
N ALA A 499 -43.01 17.55 -10.16
CA ALA A 499 -42.08 17.15 -11.21
C ALA A 499 -42.70 17.02 -12.61
N LYS A 500 -44.03 16.94 -12.75
CA LYS A 500 -44.70 16.81 -14.07
C LYS A 500 -44.75 18.12 -14.87
N ASP A 501 -44.49 19.26 -14.23
CA ASP A 501 -44.69 20.58 -14.85
C ASP A 501 -43.42 21.07 -15.58
N TYR A 502 -42.26 20.50 -15.23
CA TYR A 502 -40.94 20.77 -15.80
C TYR A 502 -40.64 19.90 -17.03
N SER A 503 -39.77 20.40 -17.92
CA SER A 503 -39.27 19.64 -19.07
C SER A 503 -38.36 18.47 -18.63
N GLU A 504 -38.21 17.45 -19.49
CA GLU A 504 -37.29 16.33 -19.19
C GLU A 504 -35.84 16.81 -19.03
N SER A 505 -35.44 17.84 -19.79
CA SER A 505 -34.13 18.50 -19.65
C SER A 505 -33.97 19.13 -18.27
N ASN A 506 -34.90 20.01 -17.85
CA ASN A 506 -34.84 20.60 -16.50
C ASN A 506 -34.84 19.52 -15.42
N LEU A 507 -35.62 18.44 -15.59
CA LEU A 507 -35.69 17.36 -14.61
C LEU A 507 -34.38 16.58 -14.45
N VAL A 508 -33.50 16.54 -15.45
CA VAL A 508 -32.16 15.94 -15.29
C VAL A 508 -31.33 16.81 -14.34
N SER A 509 -31.20 18.09 -14.65
CA SER A 509 -30.35 19.02 -13.89
C SER A 509 -30.89 19.27 -12.47
N ILE A 510 -32.21 19.46 -12.32
CA ILE A 510 -32.90 19.54 -11.02
C ILE A 510 -32.62 18.29 -10.17
N ARG A 511 -32.79 17.09 -10.73
CA ARG A 511 -32.59 15.84 -9.97
C ARG A 511 -31.11 15.54 -9.72
N SER A 512 -30.20 16.01 -10.57
CA SER A 512 -28.77 15.88 -10.30
C SER A 512 -28.32 16.77 -9.13
N LEU A 513 -28.87 17.98 -9.02
CA LEU A 513 -28.71 18.81 -7.81
C LEU A 513 -29.31 18.10 -6.58
N MET A 514 -30.49 17.48 -6.71
CA MET A 514 -31.12 16.73 -5.63
C MET A 514 -30.28 15.53 -5.17
N ASP A 515 -29.76 14.72 -6.09
CA ASP A 515 -28.90 13.56 -5.82
C ASP A 515 -27.59 13.99 -5.13
N ALA A 516 -26.90 14.99 -5.71
CA ALA A 516 -25.63 15.48 -5.21
C ALA A 516 -25.72 15.99 -3.76
N PHE A 517 -26.77 16.74 -3.43
CA PHE A 517 -26.92 17.38 -2.12
C PHE A 517 -27.93 16.69 -1.18
N GLY A 518 -28.52 15.57 -1.57
CA GLY A 518 -29.49 14.81 -0.77
C GLY A 518 -30.82 15.54 -0.56
N ILE A 519 -31.22 16.40 -1.49
CA ILE A 519 -32.46 17.18 -1.41
C ILE A 519 -33.64 16.28 -1.79
N THR A 520 -34.60 16.09 -0.89
CA THR A 520 -35.79 15.25 -1.14
C THR A 520 -36.99 16.02 -1.69
N ASP A 521 -37.03 17.34 -1.50
CA ASP A 521 -38.05 18.24 -2.03
C ASP A 521 -37.57 18.88 -3.34
N ILE A 522 -38.38 18.73 -4.40
CA ILE A 522 -38.08 19.31 -5.71
C ILE A 522 -38.22 20.84 -5.72
N LYS A 523 -39.12 21.43 -4.90
CA LYS A 523 -39.27 22.90 -4.87
C LYS A 523 -38.03 23.56 -4.26
N THR A 524 -37.44 22.98 -3.22
CA THR A 524 -36.15 23.39 -2.66
C THR A 524 -35.03 23.35 -3.70
N ALA A 525 -34.99 22.33 -4.58
CA ALA A 525 -34.00 22.26 -5.65
C ALA A 525 -34.25 23.33 -6.74
N VAL A 526 -35.49 23.44 -7.25
CA VAL A 526 -35.88 24.45 -8.26
C VAL A 526 -35.60 25.87 -7.78
N LEU A 527 -35.84 26.15 -6.49
CA LEU A 527 -35.54 27.45 -5.90
C LEU A 527 -34.04 27.80 -5.93
N ASP A 528 -33.13 26.83 -5.84
CA ASP A 528 -31.69 27.11 -5.94
C ASP A 528 -31.32 27.57 -7.36
N PHE A 529 -31.85 26.91 -8.40
CA PHE A 529 -31.71 27.38 -9.79
C PHE A 529 -32.35 28.76 -10.00
N TRP A 530 -33.55 29.00 -9.44
CA TRP A 530 -34.24 30.29 -9.58
C TRP A 530 -33.45 31.42 -8.91
N TRP A 531 -32.94 31.21 -7.68
CA TRP A 531 -32.10 32.17 -6.98
C TRP A 531 -30.75 32.38 -7.66
N ASN A 532 -30.16 31.34 -8.27
CA ASN A 532 -28.92 31.45 -9.04
C ASN A 532 -29.02 32.49 -10.17
N PHE A 533 -30.21 32.69 -10.75
CA PHE A 533 -30.45 33.75 -11.73
C PHE A 533 -30.99 35.07 -11.14
N HIS A 534 -31.95 35.01 -10.21
CA HIS A 534 -32.71 36.18 -9.75
C HIS A 534 -32.16 36.87 -8.49
N GLY A 535 -31.23 36.24 -7.76
CA GLY A 535 -30.69 36.79 -6.53
C GLY A 535 -29.67 37.92 -6.74
N ASP A 536 -29.57 38.85 -5.79
CA ASP A 536 -28.63 39.99 -5.88
C ASP A 536 -27.17 39.57 -5.61
N SER A 537 -26.46 39.11 -6.66
CA SER A 537 -25.04 38.73 -6.66
C SER A 537 -24.17 39.69 -7.48
N LYS A 538 -23.99 40.91 -6.98
CA LYS A 538 -23.22 41.96 -7.70
C LYS A 538 -21.78 41.53 -7.96
N HIS A 539 -21.44 41.37 -9.23
CA HIS A 539 -20.06 41.19 -9.69
C HIS A 539 -19.20 42.34 -9.16
N SER A 540 -18.15 42.00 -8.44
CA SER A 540 -17.27 42.93 -7.74
C SER A 540 -15.91 42.26 -7.51
N ASP A 541 -14.88 43.05 -7.19
CA ASP A 541 -13.55 42.51 -6.87
C ASP A 541 -13.49 41.68 -5.58
N ALA A 542 -14.61 41.51 -4.86
CA ALA A 542 -14.69 40.66 -3.67
C ALA A 542 -14.72 39.15 -4.01
N GLY A 543 -14.42 38.32 -3.01
CA GLY A 543 -14.28 36.86 -3.15
C GLY A 543 -12.82 36.41 -3.20
N PHE A 544 -12.59 35.10 -3.36
CA PHE A 544 -11.25 34.55 -3.55
C PHE A 544 -10.70 34.86 -4.96
N TRP A 545 -9.40 35.17 -5.02
CA TRP A 545 -8.60 35.37 -6.23
C TRP A 545 -7.23 34.71 -6.05
N PHE A 546 -6.57 34.35 -7.16
CA PHE A 546 -5.18 33.91 -7.15
C PHE A 546 -4.15 35.06 -7.21
#